data_AF-A0A828T219-F1
#
_entry.id   AF-A0A828T219-F1
#
_cell.length_a   1.000
_cell.length_b   1.000
_cell.length_c   1.000
_cell.angle_alpha   90.00
_cell.angle_beta   90.00
_cell.angle_gamma   90.00
#
_symmetry.space_group_name_H-M   'P 1'
#
loop_
_entity.id
_entity.type
_entity.pdbx_description
1 polymer ?
#
loop_
_entity_poly.entity_id
_entity_poly.type
_entity_poly.pdbx_seq_one_letter_code
_entity_poly.pdbx_strand_id
1 'polypeptide(L)'
;MADYYLKTDNIMKNMFTVALKDELAAQSRMGTVHPETEAMLQKVRAYELSEKRLPIISEEQRELRNALNRLRDKYLAMGRYSDGIDSVILKVMKPNTSRRFFW
;
A
#
# COMPACT_ATOMS: atom_id res chain seq x y z
N MET A 1 6.20 3.77 -16.48
CA MET A 1 4.89 4.43 -16.64
C MET A 1 4.01 3.95 -15.50
N ALA A 2 3.32 4.83 -14.76
CA ALA A 2 2.40 4.40 -13.71
C ALA A 2 1.18 3.72 -14.35
N ASP A 3 0.76 2.57 -13.83
CA ASP A 3 -0.33 1.78 -14.41
C ASP A 3 -1.70 2.34 -14.00
N TYR A 4 -1.80 2.87 -12.77
CA TYR A 4 -2.98 3.58 -12.28
C TYR A 4 -2.66 4.52 -11.10
N TYR A 5 -3.63 5.38 -10.75
CA TYR A 5 -3.54 6.31 -9.62
C TYR A 5 -4.44 5.86 -8.47
N LEU A 6 -3.88 5.77 -7.27
CA LEU A 6 -4.64 5.50 -6.06
C LEU A 6 -4.93 6.80 -5.32
N LYS A 7 -6.22 7.05 -5.01
CA LYS A 7 -6.60 8.17 -4.15
C LYS A 7 -6.33 7.81 -2.69
N THR A 8 -5.32 8.47 -2.12
CA THR A 8 -4.81 8.23 -0.77
C THR A 8 -5.16 9.38 0.18
N ASP A 9 -5.73 9.02 1.32
CA ASP A 9 -6.00 9.90 2.47
C ASP A 9 -4.91 9.71 3.54
N ASN A 10 -4.81 10.61 4.52
CA ASN A 10 -3.74 10.59 5.53
C ASN A 10 -3.70 9.28 6.34
N ILE A 11 -4.86 8.70 6.62
CA ILE A 11 -4.98 7.40 7.30
C ILE A 11 -4.38 6.28 6.44
N MET A 12 -4.68 6.25 5.14
CA MET A 12 -4.12 5.25 4.22
C MET A 12 -2.61 5.42 4.06
N LYS A 13 -2.11 6.65 3.97
CA LYS A 13 -0.65 6.91 3.90
C LYS A 13 0.06 6.35 5.13
N ASN A 14 -0.46 6.62 6.32
CA ASN A 14 0.10 6.11 7.56
C ASN A 14 0.02 4.58 7.63
N MET A 15 -1.10 4.01 7.21
CA MET A 15 -1.28 2.55 7.15
C MET A 15 -0.28 1.89 6.19
N PHE A 16 -0.10 2.44 4.99
CA PHE A 16 0.90 1.95 4.03
C PHE A 16 2.32 2.06 4.57
N THR A 17 2.63 3.17 5.25
CA THR A 17 3.96 3.36 5.86
C THR A 17 4.25 2.31 6.92
N VAL A 18 3.26 1.96 7.75
CA VAL A 18 3.39 0.90 8.76
C VAL A 18 3.49 -0.49 8.11
N ALA A 19 2.57 -0.80 7.18
CA ALA A 19 2.54 -2.09 6.50
C ALA A 19 3.83 -2.38 5.72
N LEU A 20 4.32 -1.42 4.92
CA LEU A 20 5.52 -1.60 4.11
C LEU A 20 6.80 -1.69 4.95
N LYS A 21 6.89 -0.96 6.07
CA LYS A 21 8.02 -1.10 7.01
C LYS A 21 8.05 -2.50 7.62
N ASP A 22 6.88 -3.01 7.99
CA ASP A 22 6.74 -4.33 8.58
C ASP A 22 7.06 -5.43 7.57
N GLU A 23 6.60 -5.26 6.32
CA GLU A 23 6.93 -6.15 5.20
C GLU A 23 8.43 -6.19 4.93
N LEU A 24 9.09 -5.03 4.89
CA LEU A 24 10.53 -4.94 4.69
C LEU A 24 11.32 -5.59 5.83
N ALA A 25 10.86 -5.44 7.08
CA ALA A 25 11.45 -6.15 8.22
C ALA A 25 11.25 -7.67 8.13
N ALA A 26 10.08 -8.12 7.67
CA ALA A 26 9.80 -9.55 7.46
C ALA A 26 10.62 -10.13 6.29
N GLN A 27 10.74 -9.40 5.18
CA GLN A 27 11.60 -9.75 4.05
C GLN A 27 13.08 -9.82 4.45
N SER A 28 13.56 -8.88 5.26
CA SER A 28 14.91 -8.88 5.81
C SER A 28 15.16 -10.12 6.69
N ARG A 29 14.18 -10.55 7.50
CA ARG A 29 14.25 -11.80 8.28
C ARG A 29 14.26 -13.06 7.42
N MET A 30 13.57 -13.04 6.27
CA MET A 30 13.48 -14.17 5.35
C MET A 30 14.63 -14.19 4.32
N GLY A 31 15.47 -13.15 4.26
CA GLY A 31 16.55 -13.02 3.29
C GLY A 31 16.08 -12.71 1.85
N THR A 32 14.79 -12.42 1.66
CA THR A 32 14.17 -12.14 0.36
C THR A 32 13.75 -10.67 0.28
N VAL A 33 14.73 -9.78 0.30
CA VAL A 33 14.49 -8.33 0.22
C VAL A 33 14.14 -7.95 -1.22
N HIS A 34 12.94 -7.43 -1.41
CA HIS A 34 12.46 -6.96 -2.71
C HIS A 34 12.71 -5.46 -2.84
N PRO A 35 13.49 -5.00 -3.83
CA PRO A 35 13.75 -3.57 -4.03
C PRO A 35 12.46 -2.79 -4.35
N GLU A 36 11.41 -3.46 -4.86
CA GLU A 36 10.11 -2.86 -5.14
C GLU A 36 9.40 -2.39 -3.87
N THR A 37 9.53 -3.13 -2.76
CA THR A 37 8.93 -2.76 -1.46
C THR A 37 9.58 -1.49 -0.90
N GLU A 38 10.89 -1.35 -1.06
CA GLU A 38 11.62 -0.15 -0.63
C GLU A 38 11.29 1.06 -1.52
N ALA A 39 11.25 0.87 -2.84
CA ALA A 39 10.83 1.91 -3.79
C ALA A 39 9.41 2.41 -3.47
N MET A 40 8.48 1.50 -3.18
CA MET A 40 7.12 1.86 -2.82
C MET A 40 7.07 2.63 -1.49
N LEU A 41 7.87 2.23 -0.50
CA LEU A 41 7.95 2.94 0.78
C LEU A 41 8.52 4.36 0.60
N GLN A 42 9.54 4.53 -0.23
CA GLN A 42 10.09 5.84 -0.54
C GLN A 42 9.05 6.72 -1.24
N LYS A 43 8.28 6.18 -2.20
CA LYS A 43 7.16 6.88 -2.84
C LYS A 43 6.08 7.29 -1.87
N VAL A 44 5.63 6.38 -0.99
CA VAL A 44 4.62 6.69 0.02
C VAL A 44 5.11 7.77 0.99
N ARG A 45 6.41 7.79 1.33
CA ARG A 45 7.01 8.84 2.18
C ARG A 45 7.10 10.18 1.46
N ALA A 46 7.61 10.18 0.23
CA ALA A 46 7.78 11.36 -0.61
C ALA A 46 6.45 11.97 -1.07
N TYR A 47 5.40 11.16 -1.13
CA TYR A 47 4.06 11.61 -1.52
C TYR A 47 3.52 12.65 -0.54
N GLU A 48 3.33 13.87 -1.01
CA GLU A 48 2.63 14.92 -0.27
C GLU A 48 1.11 14.78 -0.46
N LEU A 49 0.34 14.96 0.62
CA LEU A 49 -1.13 14.85 0.62
C LEU A 49 -1.83 15.84 -0.35
N SER A 50 -1.10 16.86 -0.82
CA SER A 50 -1.55 17.82 -1.83
C SER A 50 -1.85 17.16 -3.18
N GLU A 51 -1.12 16.11 -3.56
CA GLU A 51 -1.23 15.50 -4.89
C GLU A 51 -2.48 14.61 -5.04
N LYS A 52 -3.10 14.16 -3.94
CA LYS A 52 -4.30 13.27 -3.88
C LYS A 52 -4.24 11.99 -4.74
N ARG A 53 -3.11 11.70 -5.38
CA ARG A 53 -2.91 10.66 -6.39
C ARG A 53 -1.54 10.03 -6.22
N LEU A 54 -1.49 8.84 -5.63
CA LEU A 54 -0.27 8.04 -5.60
C LEU A 54 -0.16 7.22 -6.90
N PRO A 55 0.86 7.42 -7.73
CA PRO A 55 1.11 6.57 -8.89
C PRO A 55 1.62 5.20 -8.43
N ILE A 56 0.96 4.12 -8.85
CA ILE A 56 1.32 2.74 -8.51
C ILE A 56 1.58 1.94 -9.79
N ILE A 57 2.59 1.07 -9.77
CA ILE A 57 2.85 0.04 -10.80
C ILE A 57 2.37 -1.33 -10.31
N SER A 58 2.11 -2.26 -11.23
CA SER A 58 1.60 -3.61 -10.92
C SER A 58 2.44 -4.39 -9.90
N GLU A 59 3.77 -4.29 -9.97
CA GLU A 59 4.67 -4.94 -9.00
C GLU A 59 4.55 -4.32 -7.61
N GLU A 60 4.53 -2.98 -7.50
CA GLU A 60 4.34 -2.27 -6.23
C GLU A 60 2.96 -2.55 -5.61
N GLN A 61 1.93 -2.72 -6.46
CA GLN A 61 0.60 -3.12 -6.00
C GLN A 61 0.62 -4.51 -5.35
N ARG A 62 1.34 -5.48 -5.94
CA ARG A 62 1.48 -6.83 -5.38
C ARG A 62 2.13 -6.79 -4.00
N GLU A 63 3.23 -6.04 -3.89
CA GLU A 63 3.94 -5.85 -2.62
C GLU A 63 3.07 -5.14 -1.58
N LEU A 64 2.37 -4.08 -1.97
CA LEU A 64 1.48 -3.35 -1.06
C LEU A 64 0.31 -4.22 -0.58
N ARG A 65 -0.23 -5.09 -1.45
CA ARG A 65 -1.25 -6.08 -1.07
C ARG A 65 -0.70 -7.10 -0.06
N ASN A 66 0.50 -7.62 -0.29
CA ASN A 66 1.13 -8.58 0.63
C ASN A 66 1.38 -7.95 2.01
N ALA A 67 1.92 -6.73 2.03
CA ALA A 67 2.13 -5.95 3.24
C ALA A 67 0.83 -5.69 4.02
N LEU A 68 -0.25 -5.29 3.32
CA LEU A 68 -1.55 -5.07 3.95
C LEU A 68 -2.18 -6.37 4.46
N ASN A 69 -2.04 -7.48 3.73
CA ASN A 69 -2.53 -8.79 4.19
C ASN A 69 -1.82 -9.21 5.49
N ARG A 70 -0.49 -9.02 5.58
CA ARG A 70 0.25 -9.26 6.82
C ARG A 70 -0.20 -8.36 7.96
N LEU A 71 -0.46 -7.07 7.69
CA LEU A 71 -1.02 -6.16 8.68
C LEU A 71 -2.40 -6.63 9.16
N ARG A 72 -3.27 -7.04 8.23
CA ARG A 72 -4.59 -7.61 8.54
C ARG A 72 -4.47 -8.85 9.41
N ASP A 73 -3.64 -9.81 9.02
CA ASP A 73 -3.47 -11.08 9.73
C ASP A 73 -2.92 -10.86 11.15
N LYS A 74 -2.05 -9.86 11.36
CA LYS A 74 -1.61 -9.44 12.70
C LYS A 74 -2.75 -8.88 13.54
N TYR A 75 -3.61 -8.05 12.96
CA TYR A 75 -4.76 -7.49 13.67
C TYR A 75 -5.79 -8.56 14.01
N LEU A 76 -6.04 -9.49 13.08
CA LEU A 76 -6.91 -10.65 13.30
C LEU A 76 -6.34 -11.58 14.38
N ALA A 77 -5.03 -11.86 14.37
CA ALA A 77 -4.37 -12.65 15.40
C ALA A 77 -4.44 -11.98 16.79
N MET A 78 -4.52 -10.65 16.84
CA MET A 78 -4.74 -9.88 18.07
C MET A 78 -6.23 -9.76 18.46
N GLY A 79 -7.15 -10.37 17.72
CA GLY A 79 -8.59 -10.29 17.97
C GLY A 79 -9.20 -8.91 17.72
N ARG A 80 -8.54 -8.06 16.91
CA ARG A 80 -9.00 -6.70 16.58
C ARG A 80 -9.73 -6.67 15.24
N TYR A 81 -10.67 -5.74 15.12
CA TYR A 81 -11.39 -5.50 13.86
C TYR A 81 -10.43 -5.00 12.77
N SER A 82 -10.51 -5.64 11.60
CA SER A 82 -9.70 -5.33 10.41
C SER A 82 -10.45 -4.50 9.37
N ASP A 83 -11.70 -4.09 9.63
CA ASP A 83 -12.61 -3.46 8.66
C ASP A 83 -11.97 -2.26 7.91
N GLY A 84 -11.21 -1.43 8.64
CA GLY A 84 -10.45 -0.32 8.06
C GLY A 84 -9.32 -0.78 7.12
N ILE A 85 -8.67 -1.91 7.41
CA ILE A 85 -7.62 -2.51 6.57
C ILE A 85 -8.26 -3.17 5.35
N ASP A 86 -9.38 -3.90 5.53
CA ASP A 86 -10.09 -4.56 4.44
C ASP A 86 -10.63 -3.57 3.41
N SER A 87 -11.16 -2.42 3.86
CA SER A 87 -11.59 -1.33 2.97
C SER A 87 -10.42 -0.78 2.13
N VAL A 88 -9.24 -0.67 2.73
CA VAL A 88 -8.02 -0.20 2.05
C VAL A 88 -7.50 -1.25 1.06
N ILE A 89 -7.49 -2.54 1.45
CA ILE A 89 -7.14 -3.66 0.55
C ILE A 89 -8.06 -3.65 -0.67
N LEU A 90 -9.38 -3.52 -0.46
CA LEU A 90 -10.35 -3.42 -1.56
C LEU A 90 -10.06 -2.23 -2.48
N LYS A 91 -9.66 -1.09 -1.93
CA LYS A 91 -9.33 0.12 -2.71
C LYS A 91 -8.04 -0.04 -3.52
N VAL A 92 -7.07 -0.79 -3.00
CA VAL A 92 -5.81 -1.13 -3.70
C VAL A 92 -6.06 -2.21 -4.77
N MET A 93 -6.97 -3.15 -4.50
CA MET A 93 -7.32 -4.23 -5.43
C MET A 93 -8.20 -3.75 -6.58
N LYS A 94 -9.03 -2.71 -6.39
CA LYS A 94 -9.80 -2.11 -7.48
C LYS A 94 -8.84 -1.40 -8.44
N PRO A 95 -8.63 -1.91 -9.67
CA PRO A 95 -7.94 -1.13 -10.67
C PRO A 95 -8.81 0.11 -10.93
N ASN A 96 -8.35 1.29 -10.49
CA ASN A 96 -8.94 2.53 -10.97
C ASN A 96 -8.47 2.72 -12.42
N THR A 97 -9.10 1.99 -13.34
CA THR A 97 -9.06 2.21 -14.78
C THR A 97 -9.75 3.51 -15.17
N SER A 98 -9.73 4.54 -14.31
CA SER A 98 -10.17 5.87 -14.73
C SER A 98 -9.01 6.58 -15.40
N ARG A 99 -8.76 6.18 -16.67
CA ARG A 99 -8.04 6.97 -17.68
C ARG A 99 -8.69 8.34 -17.94
N ARG A 100 -9.84 8.63 -17.34
CA ARG A 100 -10.53 9.91 -17.40
C ARG A 100 -10.85 10.39 -16.00
N PHE A 101 -10.41 11.59 -15.66
CA PHE A 101 -11.26 12.49 -14.90
C PHE A 101 -11.02 13.92 -15.41
N PHE A 102 -12.14 14.52 -15.84
CA PHE A 102 -12.26 15.88 -16.34
C PHE A 102 -11.77 16.88 -15.29
N TRP A 103 -11.23 17.99 -15.82
CA TRP A 103 -10.81 19.21 -15.14
C TRP A 103 -11.86 19.72 -14.15
#